data_AF-A0A6B3LG01-F1
#
_entry.id   AF-A0A6B3LG01-F1
#
_cell.length_a   1.000
_cell.length_b   1.000
_cell.length_c   1.000
_cell.angle_alpha   90.00
_cell.angle_beta   90.00
_cell.angle_gamma   90.00
#
_symmetry.space_group_name_H-M   'P 1'
#
loop_
_entity.id
_entity.type
_entity.pdbx_description
1 polymer ?
#
loop_
_entity_poly.entity_id
_entity_poly.type
_entity_poly.pdbx_seq_one_letter_code
_entity_poly.pdbx_strand_id
1 'polypeptide(L)'
;MLNVSRFVFLLFGFVLLAIAPQTWANVLEGVRVWPSPDETRVVLDVKSEVDYSYFTLSSPERLVVDLKQSTSRAKLPVNVTESGILSKVRASSPPEKSTFRLVFELKQKTTPTLFKLAPTPGGQYGHRLVIDMPHGKVSESSSASTQSSPAQVSKDASQLLGNDDIVVAIDAGHGGEDPGSIGPTRKYEKDITLSVSKKLADQLNAVPGMKAVLTRRGDYFVNLNKRTEIARRSKAHLLVSVHADAFHTPQPRGGSVFVLNTRRANTEIARWVENHEQQSELLGGAGEVLSKTNNDRNVSQTLLDLQFSHSQKEGYKVATNILREMGKVAHLHKTEPVNASLAVLKSPDIPSVLVETGFISNPSEEKLLIQRSHQDKLARALATAIVQYFEDNPPEGTLFANRGKAQKHKVQRGESIGLIANQYGVSVDALKKANNLKSSTISVGQLLTIPASSAPNPVPVPVMANPVETETITHVVKTGDFLGKLATTYKVSVASIKKENNLKSDTLVLGQKLKITVSLKDKPLRKHKVQRGEFLSKIADQYNVSVDSIRQANQLRSDQLLVGQQLIIPNK
;
A
#
# COMPACT_ATOMS: atom_id res chain seq x y z
N MET A 1 5.67 -23.02 89.39
CA MET A 1 4.49 -22.14 89.38
C MET A 1 4.62 -21.14 88.24
N LEU A 2 3.57 -21.07 87.41
CA LEU A 2 3.19 -19.96 86.51
C LEU A 2 3.97 -19.68 85.21
N ASN A 3 3.30 -20.07 84.11
CA ASN A 3 2.81 -19.19 83.04
C ASN A 3 3.79 -18.25 82.31
N VAL A 4 4.62 -18.79 81.42
CA VAL A 4 5.18 -18.03 80.29
C VAL A 4 5.19 -18.89 79.02
N SER A 5 4.04 -19.36 78.55
CA SER A 5 3.97 -20.06 77.25
C SER A 5 2.61 -19.93 76.53
N ARG A 6 1.91 -18.81 76.73
CA ARG A 6 0.66 -18.53 75.99
C ARG A 6 0.55 -17.14 75.36
N PHE A 7 1.51 -16.25 75.57
CA PHE A 7 1.43 -14.87 75.06
C PHE A 7 2.27 -14.59 73.81
N VAL A 8 3.23 -15.45 73.44
CA VAL A 8 4.08 -15.23 72.27
C VAL A 8 3.48 -15.80 70.97
N PHE A 9 2.57 -16.79 71.06
CA PHE A 9 1.89 -17.35 69.89
C PHE A 9 0.65 -16.58 69.43
N LEU A 10 0.14 -15.63 70.23
CA LEU A 10 -1.02 -14.80 69.86
C LEU A 10 -0.63 -13.49 69.15
N LEU A 11 0.64 -13.07 69.22
CA LEU A 11 1.11 -11.87 68.53
C LEU A 11 1.65 -12.13 67.11
N PHE A 12 2.10 -13.36 66.82
CA PHE A 12 2.59 -13.73 65.48
C PHE A 12 1.50 -14.24 64.53
N GLY A 13 0.33 -14.62 65.06
CA GLY A 13 -0.82 -15.04 64.26
C GLY A 13 -1.67 -13.90 63.68
N PHE A 14 -1.49 -12.66 64.17
CA PHE A 14 -2.31 -11.51 63.76
C PHE A 14 -1.63 -10.56 62.75
N VAL A 15 -0.34 -10.75 62.46
CA VAL A 15 0.40 -9.91 61.49
C VAL A 15 0.37 -10.50 60.07
N LEU A 16 -0.06 -11.74 59.89
CA LEU A 16 -0.12 -12.41 58.58
C LEU A 16 -1.48 -12.35 57.87
N LEU A 17 -2.44 -11.54 58.34
CA LEU A 17 -3.82 -11.49 57.81
C LEU A 17 -4.23 -10.14 57.19
N ALA A 18 -3.27 -9.29 56.79
CA ALA A 18 -3.57 -7.97 56.22
C ALA A 18 -2.67 -7.54 55.04
N ILE A 19 -2.10 -8.48 54.29
CA ILE A 19 -1.58 -8.18 52.95
C ILE A 19 -2.60 -8.69 51.94
N ALA A 20 -3.73 -7.99 51.83
CA ALA A 20 -4.55 -8.13 50.64
C ALA A 20 -3.68 -7.72 49.44
N PRO A 21 -3.56 -8.53 48.38
CA PRO A 21 -2.87 -8.10 47.18
C PRO A 21 -3.59 -6.86 46.67
N GLN A 22 -2.93 -5.71 46.78
CA GLN A 22 -3.32 -4.50 46.05
C GLN A 22 -3.16 -4.84 44.57
N THR A 23 -4.20 -5.44 43.99
CA THR A 23 -4.29 -5.62 42.54
C THR A 23 -4.42 -4.22 41.97
N TRP A 24 -3.31 -3.73 41.43
CA TRP A 24 -3.30 -2.42 40.78
C TRP A 24 -4.32 -2.48 39.67
N ALA A 25 -5.34 -1.63 39.75
CA ALA A 25 -6.33 -1.55 38.69
C ALA A 25 -5.60 -1.22 37.39
N ASN A 26 -5.81 -2.06 36.37
CA ASN A 26 -5.36 -1.77 35.02
C ASN A 26 -6.04 -0.47 34.54
N VAL A 27 -5.46 0.19 33.54
CA VAL A 27 -5.92 1.50 33.10
C VAL A 27 -6.12 1.46 31.59
N LEU A 28 -7.36 1.74 31.15
CA LEU A 28 -7.65 2.09 29.77
C LEU A 28 -7.13 3.50 29.50
N GLU A 29 -6.05 3.59 28.75
CA GLU A 29 -5.34 4.84 28.45
C GLU A 29 -5.94 5.57 27.25
N GLY A 30 -6.42 4.82 26.25
CA GLY A 30 -6.95 5.38 25.02
C GLY A 30 -7.90 4.46 24.27
N VAL A 31 -8.72 5.05 23.41
CA VAL A 31 -9.59 4.35 22.46
C VAL A 31 -9.32 4.91 21.07
N ARG A 32 -8.91 4.05 20.14
CA ARG A 32 -8.65 4.41 18.74
C ARG A 32 -9.61 3.66 17.84
N VAL A 33 -10.21 4.34 16.87
CA VAL A 33 -11.18 3.76 15.94
C VAL A 33 -10.66 3.92 14.53
N TRP A 34 -10.65 2.82 13.78
CA TRP A 34 -10.18 2.74 12.39
C TRP A 34 -11.28 2.14 11.52
N PRO A 35 -12.13 2.99 10.91
CA PRO A 35 -13.08 2.56 9.90
C PRO A 35 -12.37 2.13 8.61
N SER A 36 -12.84 1.03 8.00
CA SER A 36 -12.50 0.61 6.64
C SER A 36 -13.80 0.33 5.85
N PRO A 37 -13.75 0.08 4.54
CA PRO A 37 -14.95 -0.24 3.77
C PRO A 37 -15.69 -1.49 4.27
N ASP A 38 -14.96 -2.52 4.71
CA ASP A 38 -15.49 -3.85 5.01
C ASP A 38 -15.55 -4.18 6.51
N GLU A 39 -14.81 -3.45 7.34
CA GLU A 39 -14.77 -3.63 8.80
C GLU A 39 -14.46 -2.32 9.53
N THR A 40 -14.82 -2.24 10.81
CA THR A 40 -14.32 -1.20 11.71
C THR A 40 -13.55 -1.84 12.84
N ARG A 41 -12.27 -1.47 12.97
CA ARG A 41 -11.41 -1.89 14.07
C ARG A 41 -11.43 -0.86 15.19
N VAL A 42 -11.63 -1.30 16.42
CA VAL A 42 -11.43 -0.48 17.62
C VAL A 42 -10.29 -1.06 18.43
N VAL A 43 -9.36 -0.20 18.84
CA VAL A 43 -8.18 -0.56 19.62
C VAL A 43 -8.27 0.15 20.96
N LEU A 44 -8.27 -0.63 22.02
CA LEU A 44 -8.23 -0.16 23.40
C LEU A 44 -6.79 -0.24 23.90
N ASP A 45 -6.16 0.92 24.12
CA ASP A 45 -4.80 1.01 24.66
C ASP A 45 -4.87 0.84 26.17
N VAL A 46 -4.22 -0.20 26.70
CA VAL A 46 -4.27 -0.56 28.13
C VAL A 46 -2.87 -0.66 28.73
N LYS A 47 -2.74 -0.27 30.00
CA LYS A 47 -1.45 -0.18 30.69
C LYS A 47 -0.77 -1.56 30.84
N SER A 48 -1.54 -2.60 31.12
CA SER A 48 -1.09 -4.00 31.19
C SER A 48 -2.04 -4.90 30.42
N GLU A 49 -1.70 -6.19 30.26
CA GLU A 49 -2.65 -7.16 29.72
C GLU A 49 -3.97 -7.12 30.50
N VAL A 50 -5.09 -7.10 29.78
CA VAL A 50 -6.43 -6.92 30.36
C VAL A 50 -7.28 -8.17 30.15
N ASP A 51 -7.93 -8.63 31.21
CA ASP A 51 -8.97 -9.63 31.11
C ASP A 51 -10.31 -8.98 30.79
N TYR A 52 -11.06 -9.59 29.88
CA TYR A 52 -12.31 -9.03 29.39
C TYR A 52 -13.38 -10.09 29.21
N SER A 53 -14.64 -9.64 29.23
CA SER A 53 -15.81 -10.37 28.76
C SER A 53 -16.63 -9.46 27.86
N TYR A 54 -17.39 -10.03 26.94
CA TYR A 54 -18.24 -9.23 26.06
C TYR A 54 -19.55 -9.94 25.72
N PHE A 55 -20.56 -9.16 25.38
CA PHE A 55 -21.86 -9.63 24.91
C PHE A 55 -22.50 -8.58 23.99
N THR A 56 -23.51 -8.99 23.23
CA THR A 56 -24.28 -8.09 22.36
C THR A 56 -25.69 -7.87 22.88
N LEU A 57 -26.26 -6.71 22.59
CA LEU A 57 -27.66 -6.36 22.88
C LEU A 57 -28.33 -5.94 21.59
N SER A 58 -29.61 -6.26 21.43
CA SER A 58 -30.48 -5.76 20.35
C SER A 58 -31.40 -4.65 20.87
N SER A 59 -31.95 -3.84 19.97
CA SER A 59 -32.93 -2.78 20.26
C SER A 59 -32.47 -1.69 21.28
N PRO A 60 -31.50 -0.81 20.94
CA PRO A 60 -30.69 -0.76 19.73
C PRO A 60 -29.48 -1.72 19.80
N GLU A 61 -28.94 -2.05 18.62
CA GLU A 61 -27.75 -2.90 18.46
C GLU A 61 -26.55 -2.30 19.21
N ARG A 62 -26.00 -3.07 20.15
CA ARG A 62 -24.85 -2.67 20.97
C ARG A 62 -23.91 -3.85 21.20
N LEU A 63 -22.62 -3.57 21.18
CA LEU A 63 -21.61 -4.44 21.77
C LEU A 63 -21.22 -3.87 23.13
N VAL A 64 -21.20 -4.72 24.16
CA VAL A 64 -20.78 -4.36 25.52
C VAL A 64 -19.51 -5.13 25.84
N VAL A 65 -18.47 -4.42 26.27
CA VAL A 65 -17.18 -5.00 26.67
C VAL A 65 -16.87 -4.57 28.09
N ASP A 66 -16.67 -5.57 28.94
CA ASP A 66 -16.30 -5.41 30.35
C ASP A 66 -14.83 -5.69 30.52
N LEU A 67 -14.06 -4.69 30.95
CA LEU A 67 -12.65 -4.81 31.31
C LEU A 67 -12.54 -5.08 32.81
N LYS A 68 -12.05 -6.26 33.19
CA LYS A 68 -11.94 -6.67 34.59
C LYS A 68 -10.78 -5.95 35.28
N GLN A 69 -10.94 -5.69 36.57
CA GLN A 69 -9.93 -5.01 37.42
C GLN A 69 -9.36 -3.75 36.76
N SER A 70 -10.22 -2.96 36.09
CA SER A 70 -9.80 -1.87 35.22
C SER A 70 -10.50 -0.56 35.58
N THR A 71 -9.79 0.54 35.35
CA THR A 71 -10.31 1.92 35.37
C THR A 71 -10.04 2.58 34.01
N SER A 72 -10.53 3.80 33.79
CA SER A 72 -10.29 4.51 32.54
C SER A 72 -9.75 5.91 32.75
N ARG A 73 -8.75 6.26 31.93
CA ARG A 73 -8.26 7.62 31.67
C ARG A 73 -8.56 8.08 30.25
N ALA A 74 -9.17 7.23 29.43
CA ALA A 74 -9.50 7.54 28.06
C ALA A 74 -10.58 8.62 27.97
N LYS A 75 -10.48 9.46 26.94
CA LYS A 75 -11.50 10.48 26.65
C LYS A 75 -12.72 9.81 26.03
N LEU A 76 -13.82 9.74 26.80
CA LEU A 76 -15.10 9.16 26.39
C LEU A 76 -16.23 10.19 26.60
N PRO A 77 -17.29 10.18 25.77
CA PRO A 77 -17.52 9.28 24.64
C PRO A 77 -16.69 9.61 23.39
N VAL A 78 -16.45 8.61 22.54
CA VAL A 78 -15.89 8.78 21.19
C VAL A 78 -17.03 8.67 20.19
N ASN A 79 -17.36 9.76 19.49
CA ASN A 79 -18.34 9.75 18.41
C ASN A 79 -17.66 9.35 17.09
N VAL A 80 -18.29 8.45 16.34
CA VAL A 80 -17.72 7.86 15.11
C VAL A 80 -18.68 8.11 13.95
N THR A 81 -18.29 9.00 13.04
CA THR A 81 -19.10 9.37 11.88
C THR A 81 -18.79 8.50 10.66
N GLU A 82 -17.52 8.17 10.43
CA GLU A 82 -17.02 7.53 9.21
C GLU A 82 -17.22 6.01 9.14
N SER A 83 -17.62 5.37 10.25
CA SER A 83 -17.83 3.91 10.29
C SER A 83 -19.20 3.49 9.75
N GLY A 84 -19.22 2.39 8.98
CA GLY A 84 -20.44 1.74 8.51
C GLY A 84 -21.16 0.89 9.58
N ILE A 85 -20.52 0.61 10.71
CA ILE A 85 -21.06 -0.25 11.78
C ILE A 85 -21.13 0.44 13.14
N LEU A 86 -20.16 1.27 13.48
CA LEU A 86 -20.03 1.89 14.79
C LEU A 86 -20.48 3.36 14.74
N SER A 87 -21.26 3.79 15.72
CA SER A 87 -21.71 5.19 15.84
C SER A 87 -21.08 5.91 17.02
N LYS A 88 -20.90 5.23 18.16
CA LYS A 88 -20.38 5.82 19.39
C LYS A 88 -19.74 4.75 20.28
N VAL A 89 -18.67 5.12 20.99
CA VAL A 89 -18.11 4.36 22.11
C VAL A 89 -18.29 5.19 23.38
N ARG A 90 -18.88 4.63 24.42
CA ARG A 90 -19.11 5.33 25.69
C ARG A 90 -18.91 4.44 26.90
N ALA A 91 -18.65 5.05 28.04
CA ALA A 91 -18.70 4.36 29.33
C ALA A 91 -20.15 4.04 29.73
N SER A 92 -20.33 3.01 30.56
CA SER A 92 -21.60 2.68 31.19
C SER A 92 -21.36 2.13 32.60
N SER A 93 -22.42 2.10 33.42
CA SER A 93 -22.34 1.51 34.75
C SER A 93 -21.89 0.05 34.68
N PRO A 94 -20.82 -0.35 35.39
CA PRO A 94 -20.29 -1.70 35.36
C PRO A 94 -21.13 -2.66 36.19
N PRO A 95 -21.00 -3.98 35.97
CA PRO A 95 -21.69 -4.99 36.78
C PRO A 95 -21.09 -5.09 38.19
N GLU A 96 -19.81 -4.76 38.34
CA GLU A 96 -19.04 -4.85 39.59
C GLU A 96 -18.14 -3.61 39.76
N LYS A 97 -17.82 -3.24 41.00
CA LYS A 97 -16.99 -2.04 41.31
C LYS A 97 -15.59 -2.07 40.69
N SER A 98 -15.03 -3.26 40.47
CA SER A 98 -13.68 -3.46 39.89
C SER A 98 -13.69 -3.55 38.35
N THR A 99 -14.85 -3.46 37.70
CA THR A 99 -14.97 -3.61 36.24
C THR A 99 -15.19 -2.26 35.59
N PHE A 100 -14.59 -2.05 34.42
CA PHE A 100 -14.90 -0.89 33.57
C PHE A 100 -15.68 -1.35 32.34
N ARG A 101 -16.91 -0.84 32.17
CA ARG A 101 -17.80 -1.22 31.07
C ARG A 101 -17.79 -0.18 29.95
N LEU A 102 -17.49 -0.65 28.74
CA LEU A 102 -17.63 0.08 27.49
C LEU A 102 -18.87 -0.41 26.73
N VAL A 103 -19.60 0.53 26.16
CA VAL A 103 -20.73 0.28 25.26
C VAL A 103 -20.42 0.89 23.90
N PHE A 104 -20.48 0.05 22.88
CA PHE A 104 -20.30 0.37 21.47
C PHE A 104 -21.69 0.42 20.84
N GLU A 105 -22.19 1.60 20.51
CA GLU A 105 -23.48 1.80 19.85
C GLU A 105 -23.33 1.50 18.36
N LEU A 106 -24.05 0.48 17.87
CA LEU A 106 -23.91 -0.03 16.51
C LEU A 106 -25.08 0.44 15.62
N LYS A 107 -24.77 0.72 14.35
CA LYS A 107 -25.73 1.09 13.31
C LYS A 107 -26.47 -0.13 12.75
N GLN A 108 -25.87 -1.31 12.83
CA GLN A 108 -26.41 -2.59 12.37
C GLN A 108 -25.80 -3.75 13.19
N LYS A 109 -26.37 -4.95 13.07
CA LYS A 109 -25.86 -6.15 13.75
C LYS A 109 -24.54 -6.63 13.13
N THR A 110 -23.59 -7.07 13.95
CA THR A 110 -22.29 -7.66 13.52
C THR A 110 -21.84 -8.75 14.49
N THR A 111 -20.94 -9.62 14.04
CA THR A 111 -20.26 -10.64 14.85
C THR A 111 -18.82 -10.19 15.11
N PRO A 112 -18.54 -9.53 16.25
CA PRO A 112 -17.23 -8.95 16.50
C PRO A 112 -16.20 -10.04 16.87
N THR A 113 -14.95 -9.85 16.47
CA THR A 113 -13.81 -10.65 16.96
C THR A 113 -12.94 -9.80 17.89
N LEU A 114 -12.58 -10.38 19.03
CA LEU A 114 -11.79 -9.69 20.05
C LEU A 114 -10.53 -10.48 20.36
N PHE A 115 -9.38 -9.81 20.43
CA PHE A 115 -8.11 -10.45 20.77
C PHE A 115 -7.11 -9.47 21.41
N LYS A 116 -6.21 -10.01 22.22
CA LYS A 116 -5.18 -9.24 22.93
C LYS A 116 -3.93 -9.12 22.05
N LEU A 117 -3.29 -7.95 22.06
CA LEU A 117 -1.95 -7.75 21.49
C LEU A 117 -0.96 -7.37 22.60
N ALA A 118 0.19 -8.04 22.61
CA ALA A 118 1.32 -7.70 23.47
C ALA A 118 1.97 -6.37 23.05
N PRO A 119 2.79 -5.75 23.93
CA PRO A 119 3.58 -4.58 23.58
C PRO A 119 4.49 -4.85 22.38
N THR A 120 4.65 -3.85 21.50
CA THR A 120 5.58 -3.97 20.37
C THR A 120 7.03 -3.99 20.86
N PRO A 121 7.91 -4.81 20.25
CA PRO A 121 9.35 -4.73 20.49
C PRO A 121 9.85 -3.29 20.28
N GLY A 122 10.53 -2.71 21.27
CA GLY A 122 10.97 -1.30 21.24
C GLY A 122 10.04 -0.29 21.91
N GLY A 123 8.92 -0.71 22.49
CA GLY A 123 8.12 0.10 23.42
C GLY A 123 7.21 1.17 22.80
N GLN A 124 7.05 1.17 21.47
CA GLN A 124 6.23 2.17 20.77
C GLN A 124 4.73 2.07 21.11
N TYR A 125 4.20 0.85 21.27
CA TYR A 125 2.83 0.59 21.70
C TYR A 125 2.81 -0.42 22.85
N GLY A 126 2.00 -0.13 23.87
CA GLY A 126 1.77 -0.99 25.03
C GLY A 126 0.81 -2.16 24.74
N HIS A 127 0.24 -2.70 25.82
CA HIS A 127 -0.78 -3.75 25.71
C HIS A 127 -2.04 -3.18 25.06
N ARG A 128 -2.69 -3.99 24.22
CA ARG A 128 -3.90 -3.57 23.48
C ARG A 128 -4.95 -4.67 23.48
N LEU A 129 -6.21 -4.27 23.55
CA LEU A 129 -7.35 -5.13 23.21
C LEU A 129 -7.94 -4.63 21.88
N VAL A 130 -7.93 -5.49 20.87
CA VAL A 130 -8.42 -5.18 19.52
C VAL A 130 -9.81 -5.80 19.34
N ILE A 131 -10.70 -5.04 18.72
CA ILE A 131 -12.09 -5.40 18.44
C ILE A 131 -12.35 -5.14 16.96
N ASP A 132 -12.54 -6.19 16.17
CA ASP A 132 -12.89 -6.07 14.75
C ASP A 132 -14.38 -6.30 14.58
N MET A 133 -15.03 -5.34 13.91
CA MET A 133 -16.46 -5.37 13.62
C MET A 133 -16.69 -5.35 12.10
N PRO A 134 -16.91 -6.50 11.46
CA PRO A 134 -17.20 -6.54 10.03
C PRO A 134 -18.50 -5.79 9.68
N HIS A 135 -18.53 -5.19 8.50
CA HIS A 135 -19.68 -4.48 7.94
C HIS A 135 -20.58 -5.47 7.20
N GLY A 136 -21.88 -5.44 7.52
CA GLY A 136 -22.86 -6.37 6.95
C GLY A 136 -22.88 -7.73 7.64
N LYS A 137 -23.83 -8.59 7.23
CA LYS A 137 -23.79 -10.00 7.64
C LYS A 137 -22.50 -10.57 7.10
N VAL A 138 -21.68 -11.17 7.96
CA VAL A 138 -20.81 -12.26 7.51
C VAL A 138 -21.76 -13.20 6.79
N SER A 139 -21.70 -13.23 5.46
CA SER A 139 -22.16 -14.41 4.75
C SER A 139 -21.25 -15.50 5.27
N GLU A 140 -21.68 -16.15 6.35
CA GLU A 140 -21.61 -17.60 6.39
C GLU A 140 -22.01 -18.03 4.99
N SER A 141 -21.02 -18.57 4.30
CA SER A 141 -21.06 -19.15 2.98
C SER A 141 -22.47 -19.67 2.71
N SER A 142 -23.31 -18.86 2.07
CA SER A 142 -24.54 -19.34 1.52
C SER A 142 -24.09 -20.25 0.40
N SER A 143 -24.12 -21.55 0.69
CA SER A 143 -24.16 -22.64 -0.27
C SER A 143 -25.30 -22.36 -1.23
N ALA A 144 -25.05 -21.46 -2.18
CA ALA A 144 -25.86 -21.31 -3.35
C ALA A 144 -25.61 -22.57 -4.17
N SER A 145 -26.46 -23.58 -3.92
CA SER A 145 -26.64 -24.75 -4.76
C SER A 145 -27.06 -24.27 -6.15
N THR A 146 -26.08 -23.83 -6.92
CA THR A 146 -26.25 -23.68 -8.36
C THR A 146 -26.07 -25.09 -8.91
N GLN A 147 -27.17 -25.75 -9.25
CA GLN A 147 -27.14 -26.95 -10.08
C GLN A 147 -26.49 -26.57 -11.41
N SER A 148 -25.16 -26.73 -11.51
CA SER A 148 -24.46 -26.67 -12.77
C SER A 148 -24.69 -27.99 -13.49
N SER A 149 -25.47 -27.96 -14.57
CA SER A 149 -25.44 -29.01 -15.59
C SER A 149 -24.00 -29.24 -16.05
N PRO A 150 -23.60 -30.48 -16.41
CA PRO A 150 -22.23 -30.76 -16.83
C PRO A 150 -21.92 -29.94 -18.08
N ALA A 151 -21.02 -28.97 -17.96
CA ALA A 151 -20.49 -28.27 -19.11
C ALA A 151 -19.67 -29.28 -19.92
N GLN A 152 -20.20 -29.72 -21.05
CA GLN A 152 -19.40 -30.41 -22.06
C GLN A 152 -18.31 -29.44 -22.51
N VAL A 153 -17.05 -29.84 -22.30
CA VAL A 153 -15.89 -29.10 -22.73
C VAL A 153 -15.75 -29.24 -24.24
N SER A 154 -16.43 -28.38 -25.00
CA SER A 154 -16.07 -28.14 -26.40
C SER A 154 -14.85 -27.21 -26.42
N LYS A 155 -13.66 -27.77 -26.60
CA LYS A 155 -12.46 -26.97 -26.90
C LYS A 155 -12.53 -26.44 -28.34
N ASP A 156 -13.37 -25.45 -28.56
CA ASP A 156 -13.29 -24.65 -29.77
C ASP A 156 -12.15 -23.64 -29.58
N ALA A 157 -11.07 -23.78 -30.35
CA ALA A 157 -9.86 -22.94 -30.23
C ALA A 157 -10.13 -21.45 -30.50
N SER A 158 -11.28 -21.13 -31.12
CA SER A 158 -11.77 -19.77 -31.31
C SER A 158 -12.17 -19.07 -29.99
N GLN A 159 -12.48 -19.83 -28.93
CA GLN A 159 -12.77 -19.30 -27.58
C GLN A 159 -11.51 -19.03 -26.73
N LEU A 160 -10.32 -19.42 -27.21
CA LEU A 160 -9.04 -19.12 -26.54
C LEU A 160 -8.56 -17.68 -26.80
N LEU A 161 -9.21 -16.97 -27.72
CA LEU A 161 -8.97 -15.55 -28.01
C LEU A 161 -9.76 -14.67 -27.02
N GLY A 162 -9.47 -14.79 -25.73
CA GLY A 162 -10.03 -13.91 -24.70
C GLY A 162 -9.40 -12.51 -24.77
N ASN A 163 -10.18 -11.47 -24.50
CA ASN A 163 -9.70 -10.09 -24.41
C ASN A 163 -9.71 -9.61 -22.95
N ASP A 164 -9.50 -10.53 -22.00
CA ASP A 164 -9.53 -10.20 -20.59
C ASP A 164 -8.32 -9.32 -20.21
N ASP A 165 -8.54 -8.45 -19.23
CA ASP A 165 -7.48 -7.60 -18.67
C ASP A 165 -6.55 -8.43 -17.80
N ILE A 166 -5.26 -8.15 -17.88
CA ILE A 166 -4.28 -8.59 -16.89
C ILE A 166 -4.54 -7.83 -15.59
N VAL A 167 -5.08 -8.53 -14.61
CA VAL A 167 -5.25 -8.01 -13.25
C VAL A 167 -3.94 -8.08 -12.46
N VAL A 168 -3.48 -6.95 -11.93
CA VAL A 168 -2.34 -6.84 -11.00
C VAL A 168 -2.86 -6.37 -9.65
N ALA A 169 -2.72 -7.21 -8.63
CA ALA A 169 -2.99 -6.82 -7.25
C ALA A 169 -1.80 -6.04 -6.70
N ILE A 170 -2.06 -4.85 -6.16
CA ILE A 170 -1.07 -3.98 -5.55
C ILE A 170 -1.38 -3.89 -4.07
N ASP A 171 -0.48 -4.42 -3.27
CA ASP A 171 -0.58 -4.35 -1.82
C ASP A 171 0.16 -3.12 -1.30
N ALA A 172 -0.57 -2.18 -0.69
CA ALA A 172 0.06 -1.06 0.01
C ALA A 172 0.39 -1.50 1.45
N GLY A 173 1.68 -1.70 1.74
CA GLY A 173 2.17 -2.15 3.05
C GLY A 173 1.57 -1.37 4.23
N HIS A 174 1.35 -2.04 5.35
CA HIS A 174 0.84 -1.44 6.61
C HIS A 174 -0.55 -0.79 6.47
N GLY A 175 -0.88 0.20 7.30
CA GLY A 175 -2.13 0.97 7.25
C GLY A 175 -2.89 1.01 8.58
N GLY A 176 -3.66 2.07 8.82
CA GLY A 176 -4.46 2.25 10.02
C GLY A 176 -3.58 2.29 11.28
N GLU A 177 -3.82 1.35 12.19
CA GLU A 177 -3.07 1.22 13.45
C GLU A 177 -1.61 0.80 13.27
N ASP A 178 -1.27 0.18 12.14
CA ASP A 178 0.08 -0.23 11.80
C ASP A 178 0.76 0.88 11.00
N PRO A 179 1.66 1.67 11.61
CA PRO A 179 2.37 2.74 10.91
C PRO A 179 3.44 2.22 9.93
N GLY A 180 3.82 0.94 10.05
CA GLY A 180 5.10 0.46 9.55
C GLY A 180 6.29 1.18 10.18
N SER A 181 7.39 1.23 9.45
CA SER A 181 8.60 1.94 9.85
C SER A 181 8.39 3.45 9.95
N ILE A 182 9.14 4.08 10.87
CA ILE A 182 9.07 5.52 11.15
C ILE A 182 10.41 6.17 10.83
N GLY A 183 10.38 7.15 9.94
CA GLY A 183 11.56 7.93 9.56
C GLY A 183 11.98 8.93 10.64
N PRO A 184 13.22 9.46 10.57
CA PRO A 184 13.77 10.38 11.56
C PRO A 184 12.99 11.70 11.67
N THR A 185 12.25 12.11 10.64
CA THR A 185 11.35 13.29 10.70
C THR A 185 9.89 12.94 11.07
N ARG A 186 9.66 11.75 11.64
CA ARG A 186 8.35 11.18 11.97
C ARG A 186 7.41 11.05 10.78
N LYS A 187 7.94 10.63 9.63
CA LYS A 187 7.15 10.17 8.50
C LYS A 187 6.88 8.68 8.64
N TYR A 188 5.69 8.26 8.24
CA TYR A 188 5.24 6.88 8.36
C TYR A 188 5.35 6.15 7.03
N GLU A 189 5.84 4.92 7.08
CA GLU A 189 5.91 4.04 5.92
C GLU A 189 4.53 3.86 5.26
N LYS A 190 3.47 3.65 6.03
CA LYS A 190 2.11 3.45 5.51
C LYS A 190 1.60 4.55 4.56
N ASP A 191 2.08 5.78 4.73
CA ASP A 191 1.69 6.92 3.88
C ASP A 191 2.44 6.88 2.54
N ILE A 192 3.72 6.54 2.58
CA ILE A 192 4.58 6.39 1.41
C ILE A 192 4.09 5.22 0.56
N THR A 193 3.87 4.06 1.17
CA THR A 193 3.41 2.85 0.47
C THR A 193 2.07 3.07 -0.19
N LEU A 194 1.10 3.70 0.50
CA LEU A 194 -0.20 4.04 -0.09
C LEU A 194 -0.06 4.97 -1.29
N SER A 195 0.77 6.01 -1.17
CA SER A 195 0.97 7.01 -2.23
C SER A 195 1.61 6.38 -3.47
N VAL A 196 2.67 5.57 -3.29
CA VAL A 196 3.35 4.87 -4.40
C VAL A 196 2.42 3.83 -5.03
N SER A 197 1.69 3.05 -4.23
CA SER A 197 0.75 2.04 -4.74
C SER A 197 -0.39 2.65 -5.56
N LYS A 198 -0.94 3.80 -5.15
CA LYS A 198 -1.95 4.53 -5.95
C LYS A 198 -1.38 4.98 -7.30
N LYS A 199 -0.18 5.55 -7.29
CA LYS A 199 0.50 5.98 -8.52
C LYS A 199 0.79 4.80 -9.45
N LEU A 200 1.23 3.67 -8.90
CA LEU A 200 1.43 2.44 -9.67
C LEU A 200 0.11 1.94 -10.26
N ALA A 201 -0.97 1.93 -9.48
CA ALA A 201 -2.29 1.55 -9.95
C ALA A 201 -2.76 2.44 -11.12
N ASP A 202 -2.58 3.75 -11.00
CA ASP A 202 -2.95 4.69 -12.05
C ASP A 202 -2.15 4.47 -13.35
N GLN A 203 -0.84 4.17 -13.24
CA GLN A 203 0.00 3.84 -14.40
C GLN A 203 -0.47 2.56 -15.10
N LEU A 204 -0.76 1.50 -14.33
CA LEU A 204 -1.21 0.23 -14.88
C LEU A 204 -2.62 0.32 -15.48
N ASN A 205 -3.55 1.04 -14.83
CA ASN A 205 -4.91 1.25 -15.36
C ASN A 205 -4.93 2.10 -16.64
N ALA A 206 -3.87 2.86 -16.91
CA ALA A 206 -3.72 3.62 -18.14
C ALA A 206 -3.15 2.77 -19.30
N VAL A 207 -2.74 1.52 -19.04
CA VAL A 207 -2.26 0.58 -20.04
C VAL A 207 -3.45 -0.27 -20.55
N PRO A 208 -3.76 -0.25 -21.86
CA PRO A 208 -4.83 -1.09 -22.41
C PRO A 208 -4.59 -2.58 -22.16
N GLY A 209 -5.61 -3.30 -21.69
CA GLY A 209 -5.51 -4.72 -21.36
C GLY A 209 -4.91 -5.00 -19.99
N MET A 210 -4.79 -3.99 -19.11
CA MET A 210 -4.34 -4.16 -17.73
C MET A 210 -5.28 -3.47 -16.74
N LYS A 211 -5.38 -4.05 -15.55
CA LYS A 211 -6.21 -3.54 -14.46
C LYS A 211 -5.49 -3.69 -13.12
N ALA A 212 -5.46 -2.64 -12.32
CA ALA A 212 -4.90 -2.67 -10.98
C ALA A 212 -5.98 -2.81 -9.90
N VAL A 213 -5.72 -3.65 -8.90
CA VAL A 213 -6.56 -3.79 -7.69
C VAL A 213 -5.72 -3.50 -6.46
N LEU A 214 -6.13 -2.52 -5.65
CA LEU A 214 -5.42 -2.18 -4.41
C LEU A 214 -5.97 -2.97 -3.23
N THR A 215 -5.09 -3.52 -2.37
CA THR A 215 -5.51 -4.14 -1.09
C THR A 215 -6.12 -3.11 -0.13
N ARG A 216 -5.65 -1.85 -0.21
CA ARG A 216 -6.28 -0.72 0.47
C ARG A 216 -6.22 0.57 -0.35
N ARG A 217 -7.29 1.37 -0.28
CA ARG A 217 -7.40 2.67 -0.97
C ARG A 217 -7.29 3.87 -0.03
N GLY A 218 -7.26 3.62 1.28
CA GLY A 218 -7.17 4.62 2.35
C GLY A 218 -6.23 4.19 3.48
N ASP A 219 -6.22 4.96 4.55
CA ASP A 219 -5.44 4.68 5.75
C ASP A 219 -6.21 3.78 6.72
N TYR A 220 -6.33 2.50 6.37
CA TYR A 220 -6.88 1.46 7.23
C TYR A 220 -6.01 0.21 7.18
N PHE A 221 -6.06 -0.56 8.26
CA PHE A 221 -5.30 -1.80 8.38
C PHE A 221 -5.91 -2.89 7.49
N VAL A 222 -5.06 -3.73 6.89
CA VAL A 222 -5.47 -4.94 6.18
C VAL A 222 -4.61 -6.10 6.66
N ASN A 223 -5.25 -7.15 7.17
CA ASN A 223 -4.56 -8.35 7.64
C ASN A 223 -3.77 -9.04 6.51
N LEU A 224 -2.62 -9.63 6.84
CA LEU A 224 -1.72 -10.28 5.88
C LEU A 224 -2.40 -11.36 5.03
N ASN A 225 -3.27 -12.19 5.62
CA ASN A 225 -4.02 -13.20 4.87
C ASN A 225 -5.09 -12.56 3.97
N LYS A 226 -5.70 -11.45 4.41
CA LYS A 226 -6.71 -10.74 3.63
C LYS A 226 -6.10 -10.11 2.38
N ARG A 227 -4.84 -9.65 2.44
CA ARG A 227 -4.11 -9.10 1.28
C ARG A 227 -4.00 -10.13 0.14
N THR A 228 -3.61 -11.37 0.45
CA THR A 228 -3.51 -12.44 -0.56
C THR A 228 -4.88 -12.94 -1.00
N GLU A 229 -5.88 -12.94 -0.12
CA GLU A 229 -7.27 -13.25 -0.46
C GLU A 229 -7.88 -12.23 -1.44
N ILE A 230 -7.63 -10.93 -1.26
CA ILE A 230 -8.08 -9.89 -2.20
C ILE A 230 -7.50 -10.13 -3.60
N ALA A 231 -6.21 -10.49 -3.68
CA ALA A 231 -5.56 -10.81 -4.95
C ALA A 231 -6.23 -12.01 -5.64
N ARG A 232 -6.45 -13.12 -4.92
CA ARG A 232 -7.11 -14.33 -5.43
C ARG A 232 -8.55 -14.08 -5.87
N ARG A 233 -9.36 -13.41 -5.03
CA ARG A 233 -10.75 -13.07 -5.38
C ARG A 233 -10.85 -12.16 -6.60
N SER A 234 -9.84 -11.34 -6.82
CA SER A 234 -9.75 -10.47 -7.99
C SER A 234 -9.20 -11.17 -9.24
N LYS A 235 -8.86 -12.47 -9.14
CA LYS A 235 -8.19 -13.25 -10.19
C LYS A 235 -6.91 -12.55 -10.68
N ALA A 236 -6.12 -12.05 -9.73
CA ALA A 236 -4.87 -11.36 -10.06
C ALA A 236 -3.84 -12.33 -10.65
N HIS A 237 -3.16 -11.88 -11.70
CA HIS A 237 -2.06 -12.59 -12.35
C HIS A 237 -0.70 -12.31 -11.69
N LEU A 238 -0.63 -11.24 -10.88
CA LEU A 238 0.56 -10.83 -10.14
C LEU A 238 0.14 -10.09 -8.88
N LEU A 239 0.84 -10.35 -7.77
CA LEU A 239 0.75 -9.57 -6.53
C LEU A 239 2.05 -8.79 -6.30
N VAL A 240 1.95 -7.48 -6.20
CA VAL A 240 3.06 -6.56 -5.91
C VAL A 240 2.80 -5.87 -4.59
N SER A 241 3.54 -6.23 -3.54
CA SER A 241 3.51 -5.53 -2.25
C SER A 241 4.54 -4.42 -2.22
N VAL A 242 4.15 -3.21 -1.83
CA VAL A 242 5.01 -2.01 -1.82
C VAL A 242 5.29 -1.61 -0.38
N HIS A 243 6.58 -1.50 -0.06
CA HIS A 243 7.11 -1.20 1.26
C HIS A 243 8.21 -0.12 1.22
N ALA A 244 8.55 0.42 2.39
CA ALA A 244 9.66 1.35 2.61
C ALA A 244 10.27 1.15 4.00
N ASP A 245 10.79 -0.06 4.24
CA ASP A 245 11.22 -0.59 5.53
C ASP A 245 12.36 0.22 6.20
N ALA A 246 12.83 -0.23 7.36
CA ALA A 246 13.90 0.40 8.12
C ALA A 246 14.96 -0.58 8.59
N PHE A 247 16.18 -0.06 8.77
CA PHE A 247 17.20 -0.73 9.55
C PHE A 247 17.36 -0.06 10.92
N HIS A 248 17.95 -0.79 11.88
CA HIS A 248 18.30 -0.22 13.19
C HIS A 248 19.34 0.90 13.11
N THR A 249 20.14 0.93 12.03
CA THR A 249 21.11 2.00 11.76
C THR A 249 20.63 2.83 10.57
N PRO A 250 20.91 4.15 10.51
CA PRO A 250 20.43 5.03 9.44
C PRO A 250 21.25 4.94 8.15
N GLN A 251 22.26 4.06 8.09
CA GLN A 251 23.21 4.00 6.98
C GLN A 251 22.70 3.24 5.75
N PRO A 252 22.05 2.08 5.86
CA PRO A 252 21.51 1.36 4.72
C PRO A 252 20.54 2.21 3.91
N ARG A 253 20.63 2.15 2.58
CA ARG A 253 19.78 2.90 1.65
C ARG A 253 19.56 2.15 0.34
N GLY A 254 18.59 2.59 -0.45
CA GLY A 254 18.27 2.03 -1.75
C GLY A 254 17.21 0.93 -1.70
N GLY A 255 16.63 0.65 -2.87
CA GLY A 255 15.55 -0.33 -3.00
C GLY A 255 16.01 -1.78 -3.05
N SER A 256 15.09 -2.70 -2.82
CA SER A 256 15.28 -4.15 -2.95
C SER A 256 13.97 -4.82 -3.33
N VAL A 257 14.04 -6.02 -3.89
CA VAL A 257 12.83 -6.80 -4.21
C VAL A 257 12.98 -8.18 -3.60
N PHE A 258 11.94 -8.62 -2.93
CA PHE A 258 11.89 -9.87 -2.21
C PHE A 258 10.91 -10.84 -2.88
N VAL A 259 11.28 -12.12 -2.85
CA VAL A 259 10.52 -13.24 -3.38
C VAL A 259 10.40 -14.34 -2.31
N LEU A 260 9.38 -15.19 -2.42
CA LEU A 260 9.17 -16.28 -1.48
C LEU A 260 10.34 -17.27 -1.51
N ASN A 261 10.88 -17.63 -0.34
CA ASN A 261 11.88 -18.69 -0.26
C ASN A 261 11.27 -20.11 -0.26
N THR A 262 12.04 -21.10 -0.71
CA THR A 262 11.59 -22.50 -0.85
C THR A 262 11.22 -23.14 0.49
N ARG A 263 11.95 -22.87 1.57
CA ARG A 263 11.63 -23.45 2.90
C ARG A 263 10.25 -23.01 3.38
N ARG A 264 9.91 -21.73 3.19
CA ARG A 264 8.59 -21.19 3.54
C ARG A 264 7.52 -21.77 2.63
N ALA A 265 7.77 -21.87 1.32
CA ALA A 265 6.85 -22.52 0.39
C ALA A 265 6.49 -23.95 0.85
N ASN A 266 7.49 -24.79 1.17
CA ASN A 266 7.26 -26.16 1.64
C ASN A 266 6.41 -26.21 2.92
N THR A 267 6.60 -25.25 3.83
CA THR A 267 5.80 -25.14 5.06
C THR A 267 4.34 -24.78 4.75
N GLU A 268 4.12 -23.91 3.75
CA GLU A 268 2.77 -23.55 3.33
C GLU A 268 2.11 -24.72 2.60
N ILE A 269 2.81 -25.44 1.73
CA ILE A 269 2.24 -26.61 1.04
C ILE A 269 1.73 -27.64 2.05
N ALA A 270 2.53 -27.97 3.08
CA ALA A 270 2.09 -28.87 4.15
C ALA A 270 0.80 -28.39 4.83
N ARG A 271 0.72 -27.08 5.14
CA ARG A 271 -0.49 -26.47 5.73
C ARG A 271 -1.70 -26.55 4.80
N TRP A 272 -1.52 -26.31 3.51
CA TRP A 272 -2.60 -26.42 2.51
C TRP A 272 -3.07 -27.86 2.38
N VAL A 273 -2.15 -28.83 2.39
CA VAL A 273 -2.47 -30.27 2.38
C VAL A 273 -3.27 -30.73 3.60
N GLU A 274 -3.07 -30.10 4.75
CA GLU A 274 -3.86 -30.39 5.95
C GLU A 274 -5.25 -29.72 5.90
N ASN A 275 -5.37 -28.54 5.27
CA ASN A 275 -6.58 -27.73 5.21
C ASN A 275 -7.42 -27.97 3.93
N HIS A 276 -8.10 -29.10 3.86
CA HIS A 276 -8.88 -29.57 2.70
C HIS A 276 -9.91 -28.55 2.16
N GLU A 277 -10.58 -27.79 3.02
CA GLU A 277 -11.56 -26.77 2.61
C GLU A 277 -10.93 -25.64 1.79
N GLN A 278 -9.71 -25.22 2.15
CA GLN A 278 -9.00 -24.15 1.43
C GLN A 278 -8.49 -24.66 0.07
N GLN A 279 -8.11 -25.94 -0.02
CA GLN A 279 -7.64 -26.54 -1.27
C GLN A 279 -8.70 -26.59 -2.36
N SER A 280 -9.95 -26.90 -1.98
CA SER A 280 -11.07 -26.97 -2.93
C SER A 280 -11.32 -25.62 -3.60
N GLU A 281 -11.20 -24.52 -2.84
CA GLU A 281 -11.31 -23.15 -3.37
C GLU A 281 -10.19 -22.81 -4.35
N LEU A 282 -8.96 -23.26 -4.07
CA LEU A 282 -7.77 -22.97 -4.89
C LEU A 282 -7.74 -23.75 -6.21
N LEU A 283 -8.17 -25.01 -6.19
CA LEU A 283 -8.09 -25.93 -7.34
C LEU A 283 -9.34 -25.90 -8.24
N GLY A 284 -10.37 -25.14 -7.86
CA GLY A 284 -11.63 -25.03 -8.60
C GLY A 284 -12.33 -26.37 -8.80
N GLY A 285 -13.10 -26.52 -9.88
CA GLY A 285 -13.81 -27.77 -10.19
C GLY A 285 -12.90 -29.00 -10.33
N ALA A 286 -11.60 -28.83 -10.59
CA ALA A 286 -10.61 -29.91 -10.56
C ALA A 286 -10.29 -30.36 -9.13
N GLY A 287 -10.27 -29.44 -8.17
CA GLY A 287 -10.18 -29.72 -6.73
C GLY A 287 -11.38 -30.51 -6.21
N GLU A 288 -12.57 -30.26 -6.75
CA GLU A 288 -13.78 -31.01 -6.39
C GLU A 288 -13.70 -32.47 -6.89
N VAL A 289 -13.20 -32.69 -8.11
CA VAL A 289 -12.96 -34.05 -8.67
C VAL A 289 -11.85 -34.77 -7.91
N LEU A 290 -10.77 -34.08 -7.52
CA LEU A 290 -9.68 -34.64 -6.72
C LEU A 290 -10.10 -34.94 -5.27
N SER A 291 -10.96 -34.11 -4.68
CA SER A 291 -11.50 -34.33 -3.32
C SER A 291 -12.53 -35.47 -3.26
N LYS A 292 -13.22 -35.75 -4.38
CA LYS A 292 -14.24 -36.81 -4.47
C LYS A 292 -13.67 -38.16 -4.90
N THR A 293 -12.51 -38.19 -5.56
CA THR A 293 -11.92 -39.41 -6.14
C THR A 293 -10.67 -39.83 -5.35
N ASN A 294 -10.86 -40.31 -4.12
CA ASN A 294 -9.81 -40.72 -3.16
C ASN A 294 -8.79 -39.62 -2.80
N ASN A 295 -8.78 -39.22 -1.53
CA ASN A 295 -7.84 -38.31 -0.86
C ASN A 295 -6.36 -38.73 -1.00
N ASP A 296 -5.76 -38.68 -2.20
CA ASP A 296 -4.33 -38.93 -2.33
C ASP A 296 -3.57 -37.65 -2.00
N ARG A 297 -3.17 -37.56 -0.73
CA ARG A 297 -2.31 -36.53 -0.16
C ARG A 297 -1.11 -36.23 -1.07
N ASN A 298 -0.56 -37.24 -1.74
CA ASN A 298 0.62 -37.12 -2.59
C ASN A 298 0.32 -36.37 -3.89
N VAL A 299 -0.85 -36.59 -4.50
CA VAL A 299 -1.27 -35.89 -5.73
C VAL A 299 -1.51 -34.41 -5.43
N SER A 300 -2.20 -34.11 -4.32
CA SER A 300 -2.46 -32.73 -3.89
C SER A 300 -1.18 -31.98 -3.54
N GLN A 301 -0.27 -32.63 -2.80
CA GLN A 301 1.07 -32.10 -2.50
C GLN A 301 1.83 -31.80 -3.80
N THR A 302 1.87 -32.74 -4.75
CA THR A 302 2.60 -32.57 -6.02
C THR A 302 2.05 -31.40 -6.84
N LEU A 303 0.72 -31.26 -6.91
CA LEU A 303 0.10 -30.15 -7.65
C LEU A 303 0.40 -28.80 -7.01
N LEU A 304 0.31 -28.70 -5.68
CA LEU A 304 0.68 -27.48 -4.95
C LEU A 304 2.18 -27.18 -5.07
N ASP A 305 3.04 -28.20 -5.02
CA ASP A 305 4.49 -28.05 -5.24
C ASP A 305 4.79 -27.48 -6.63
N LEU A 306 4.10 -27.96 -7.67
CA LEU A 306 4.22 -27.43 -9.03
C LEU A 306 3.74 -25.98 -9.12
N GLN A 307 2.61 -25.64 -8.50
CA GLN A 307 2.08 -24.27 -8.47
C GLN A 307 3.03 -23.31 -7.75
N PHE A 308 3.49 -23.65 -6.54
CA PHE A 308 4.45 -22.84 -5.81
C PHE A 308 5.76 -22.68 -6.59
N SER A 309 6.27 -23.76 -7.19
CA SER A 309 7.50 -23.70 -8.00
C SER A 309 7.34 -22.77 -9.20
N HIS A 310 6.18 -22.82 -9.87
CA HIS A 310 5.86 -21.90 -10.96
C HIS A 310 5.75 -20.46 -10.45
N SER A 311 4.97 -20.20 -9.41
CA SER A 311 4.79 -18.88 -8.79
C SER A 311 6.11 -18.27 -8.33
N GLN A 312 7.01 -19.05 -7.72
CA GLN A 312 8.34 -18.60 -7.31
C GLN A 312 9.22 -18.24 -8.51
N LYS A 313 9.23 -19.08 -9.56
CA LYS A 313 10.00 -18.83 -10.78
C LYS A 313 9.54 -17.55 -11.48
N GLU A 314 8.23 -17.38 -11.62
CA GLU A 314 7.64 -16.19 -12.24
C GLU A 314 7.85 -14.94 -11.37
N GLY A 315 7.69 -15.07 -10.05
CA GLY A 315 8.03 -14.03 -9.07
C GLY A 315 9.48 -13.57 -9.17
N TYR A 316 10.43 -14.49 -9.38
CA TYR A 316 11.85 -14.16 -9.56
C TYR A 316 12.11 -13.40 -10.87
N LYS A 317 11.49 -13.81 -11.98
CA LYS A 317 11.60 -13.11 -13.27
C LYS A 317 11.11 -11.66 -13.17
N VAL A 318 9.89 -11.46 -12.65
CA VAL A 318 9.33 -10.11 -12.52
C VAL A 318 10.12 -9.27 -11.51
N ALA A 319 10.60 -9.85 -10.41
CA ALA A 319 11.49 -9.15 -9.46
C ALA A 319 12.79 -8.66 -10.12
N THR A 320 13.37 -9.47 -11.00
CA THR A 320 14.57 -9.10 -11.76
C THR A 320 14.30 -7.91 -12.71
N ASN A 321 13.17 -7.94 -13.43
CA ASN A 321 12.74 -6.82 -14.26
C ASN A 321 12.49 -5.56 -13.44
N ILE A 322 11.86 -5.69 -12.26
CA ILE A 322 11.60 -4.57 -11.35
C ILE A 322 12.92 -3.94 -10.89
N LEU A 323 13.89 -4.73 -10.43
CA LEU A 323 15.20 -4.21 -10.01
C LEU A 323 15.92 -3.49 -11.15
N ARG A 324 15.89 -4.04 -12.36
CA ARG A 324 16.48 -3.43 -13.56
C ARG A 324 15.90 -2.04 -13.84
N GLU A 325 14.57 -1.88 -13.79
CA GLU A 325 13.94 -0.59 -14.04
C GLU A 325 14.10 0.38 -12.86
N MET A 326 13.98 -0.09 -11.61
CA MET A 326 14.20 0.71 -10.40
C MET A 326 15.63 1.27 -10.35
N GLY A 327 16.64 0.48 -10.73
CA GLY A 327 18.04 0.91 -10.76
C GLY A 327 18.32 2.08 -11.70
N LYS A 328 17.43 2.38 -12.65
CA LYS A 328 17.54 3.54 -13.56
C LYS A 328 17.09 4.86 -12.89
N VAL A 329 16.36 4.79 -11.77
CA VAL A 329 15.72 5.94 -11.12
C VAL A 329 16.05 6.08 -9.63
N ALA A 330 16.50 5.01 -8.98
CA ALA A 330 16.84 4.96 -7.56
C ALA A 330 18.12 4.12 -7.34
N HIS A 331 18.76 4.31 -6.19
CA HIS A 331 19.84 3.42 -5.76
C HIS A 331 19.25 2.07 -5.34
N LEU A 332 19.95 0.98 -5.60
CA LEU A 332 19.55 -0.36 -5.15
C LEU A 332 20.44 -0.80 -4.00
N HIS A 333 19.83 -1.26 -2.92
CA HIS A 333 20.53 -1.93 -1.82
C HIS A 333 20.99 -3.33 -2.21
N LYS A 334 20.16 -4.04 -2.99
CA LYS A 334 20.44 -5.35 -3.59
C LYS A 334 20.11 -5.30 -5.06
N THR A 335 21.03 -5.74 -5.90
CA THR A 335 20.86 -5.76 -7.36
C THR A 335 20.21 -7.04 -7.86
N GLU A 336 20.00 -8.03 -6.98
CA GLU A 336 19.34 -9.30 -7.26
C GLU A 336 18.16 -9.52 -6.31
N PRO A 337 17.14 -10.30 -6.72
CA PRO A 337 16.01 -10.63 -5.86
C PRO A 337 16.45 -11.35 -4.58
N VAL A 338 15.82 -11.01 -3.45
CA VAL A 338 16.13 -11.57 -2.14
C VAL A 338 15.08 -12.59 -1.73
N ASN A 339 15.51 -13.81 -1.43
CA ASN A 339 14.62 -14.86 -0.94
C ASN A 339 14.24 -14.61 0.54
N ALA A 340 12.95 -14.53 0.85
CA ALA A 340 12.45 -14.25 2.20
C ALA A 340 11.19 -15.06 2.59
N SER A 341 10.95 -15.16 3.91
CA SER A 341 9.80 -15.85 4.50
C SER A 341 8.66 -14.89 4.83
N LEU A 342 8.24 -14.07 3.87
CA LEU A 342 7.25 -13.01 4.08
C LEU A 342 5.82 -13.52 3.83
N ALA A 343 4.90 -13.18 4.73
CA ALA A 343 3.54 -13.72 4.71
C ALA A 343 2.72 -13.27 3.49
N VAL A 344 3.01 -12.10 2.90
CA VAL A 344 2.31 -11.61 1.70
C VAL A 344 2.73 -12.36 0.43
N LEU A 345 3.87 -13.05 0.45
CA LEU A 345 4.45 -13.73 -0.73
C LEU A 345 4.01 -15.19 -0.86
N LYS A 346 3.11 -15.67 0.00
CA LYS A 346 2.82 -17.10 0.17
C LYS A 346 1.71 -17.64 -0.75
N SER A 347 1.31 -16.92 -1.80
CA SER A 347 0.26 -17.41 -2.70
C SER A 347 0.81 -18.54 -3.58
N PRO A 348 0.20 -19.74 -3.58
CA PRO A 348 0.62 -20.85 -4.45
C PRO A 348 0.45 -20.55 -5.94
N ASP A 349 -0.63 -19.86 -6.27
CA ASP A 349 -1.18 -19.68 -7.61
C ASP A 349 -0.88 -18.31 -8.23
N ILE A 350 -0.48 -17.34 -7.41
CA ILE A 350 -0.20 -15.96 -7.84
C ILE A 350 1.28 -15.64 -7.61
N PRO A 351 2.06 -15.42 -8.69
CA PRO A 351 3.40 -14.85 -8.59
C PRO A 351 3.38 -13.61 -7.70
N SER A 352 4.22 -13.57 -6.68
CA SER A 352 4.18 -12.54 -5.65
C SER A 352 5.56 -11.95 -5.41
N VAL A 353 5.65 -10.62 -5.35
CA VAL A 353 6.88 -9.88 -5.02
C VAL A 353 6.61 -8.80 -3.98
N LEU A 354 7.61 -8.53 -3.13
CA LEU A 354 7.60 -7.38 -2.23
C LEU A 354 8.71 -6.42 -2.64
N VAL A 355 8.34 -5.20 -2.96
CA VAL A 355 9.21 -4.12 -3.41
C VAL A 355 9.48 -3.18 -2.25
N GLU A 356 10.71 -3.20 -1.76
CA GLU A 356 11.23 -2.14 -0.89
C GLU A 356 11.66 -0.97 -1.76
N THR A 357 10.91 0.12 -1.69
CA THR A 357 11.16 1.33 -2.49
C THR A 357 12.40 2.09 -2.05
N GLY A 358 12.82 1.90 -0.80
CA GLY A 358 13.98 2.50 -0.13
C GLY A 358 13.79 2.42 1.38
N PHE A 359 14.83 2.68 2.16
CA PHE A 359 14.73 2.55 3.62
C PHE A 359 14.40 3.88 4.30
N ILE A 360 13.22 3.99 4.93
CA ILE A 360 12.76 5.24 5.56
C ILE A 360 13.63 5.66 6.75
N SER A 361 14.35 4.71 7.37
CA SER A 361 15.36 4.99 8.41
C SER A 361 16.53 5.86 7.95
N ASN A 362 16.84 5.88 6.65
CA ASN A 362 17.90 6.72 6.11
C ASN A 362 17.39 8.14 5.83
N PRO A 363 17.99 9.20 6.41
CA PRO A 363 17.50 10.58 6.25
C PRO A 363 17.48 11.10 4.82
N SER A 364 18.33 10.56 3.93
CA SER A 364 18.33 10.95 2.51
C SER A 364 17.22 10.23 1.75
N GLU A 365 16.99 8.96 2.04
CA GLU A 365 15.89 8.18 1.44
C GLU A 365 14.53 8.68 1.94
N GLU A 366 14.36 8.97 3.23
CA GLU A 366 13.11 9.55 3.76
C GLU A 366 12.70 10.80 2.98
N LYS A 367 13.66 11.70 2.71
CA LYS A 367 13.43 12.91 1.91
C LYS A 367 13.00 12.60 0.47
N LEU A 368 13.54 11.54 -0.14
CA LEU A 368 13.17 11.13 -1.50
C LEU A 368 11.81 10.44 -1.51
N LEU A 369 11.57 9.53 -0.57
CA LEU A 369 10.34 8.74 -0.48
C LEU A 369 9.10 9.61 -0.25
N ILE A 370 9.22 10.78 0.39
CA ILE A 370 8.12 11.75 0.52
C ILE A 370 7.96 12.68 -0.70
N GLN A 371 8.94 12.75 -1.60
CA GLN A 371 8.85 13.60 -2.80
C GLN A 371 7.97 12.94 -3.84
N ARG A 372 6.87 13.62 -4.21
CA ARG A 372 5.94 13.15 -5.24
C ARG A 372 6.65 12.77 -6.56
N SER A 373 7.59 13.61 -7.01
CA SER A 373 8.34 13.37 -8.25
C SER A 373 9.20 12.10 -8.21
N HIS A 374 9.74 11.74 -7.05
CA HIS A 374 10.47 10.48 -6.87
C HIS A 374 9.50 9.29 -6.83
N GLN A 375 8.38 9.42 -6.12
CA GLN A 375 7.32 8.40 -6.13
C GLN A 375 6.78 8.13 -7.54
N ASP A 376 6.63 9.17 -8.38
CA ASP A 376 6.21 9.05 -9.78
C ASP A 376 7.24 8.29 -10.62
N LYS A 377 8.53 8.58 -10.41
CA LYS A 377 9.63 7.85 -11.06
C LYS A 377 9.64 6.37 -10.66
N LEU A 378 9.46 6.08 -9.38
CA LEU A 378 9.36 4.71 -8.87
C LEU A 378 8.13 3.99 -9.45
N ALA A 379 6.94 4.57 -9.32
CA ALA A 379 5.70 3.98 -9.85
C ALA A 379 5.79 3.70 -11.36
N ARG A 380 6.37 4.62 -12.13
CA ARG A 380 6.63 4.41 -13.56
C ARG A 380 7.61 3.26 -13.80
N ALA A 381 8.72 3.20 -13.08
CA ALA A 381 9.70 2.12 -13.22
C ALA A 381 9.07 0.75 -12.90
N LEU A 382 8.25 0.67 -11.85
CA LEU A 382 7.49 -0.53 -11.50
C LEU A 382 6.50 -0.90 -12.60
N ALA A 383 5.70 0.04 -13.09
CA ALA A 383 4.74 -0.20 -14.17
C ALA A 383 5.44 -0.68 -15.45
N THR A 384 6.57 -0.05 -15.83
CA THR A 384 7.38 -0.48 -16.99
C THR A 384 7.89 -1.91 -16.83
N ALA A 385 8.41 -2.27 -15.67
CA ALA A 385 8.89 -3.63 -15.42
C ALA A 385 7.76 -4.68 -15.49
N ILE A 386 6.60 -4.37 -14.93
CA ILE A 386 5.43 -5.26 -14.91
C ILE A 386 4.87 -5.43 -16.33
N VAL A 387 4.73 -4.34 -17.09
CA VAL A 387 4.27 -4.38 -18.47
C VAL A 387 5.23 -5.22 -19.33
N GLN A 388 6.53 -4.98 -19.24
CA GLN A 388 7.53 -5.78 -19.95
C GLN A 388 7.44 -7.27 -19.59
N TYR A 389 7.29 -7.58 -18.30
CA TYR A 389 7.14 -8.96 -17.85
C TYR A 389 5.93 -9.66 -18.51
N PHE A 390 4.79 -8.99 -18.60
CA PHE A 390 3.58 -9.54 -19.21
C PHE A 390 3.58 -9.50 -20.75
N GLU A 391 4.37 -8.64 -21.38
CA GLU A 391 4.65 -8.76 -22.81
C GLU A 391 5.45 -10.04 -23.12
N ASP A 392 6.43 -10.35 -22.28
CA ASP A 392 7.27 -11.54 -22.44
C ASP A 392 6.57 -12.84 -21.97
N ASN A 393 5.61 -12.73 -21.04
CA ASN A 393 4.90 -13.86 -20.43
C ASN A 393 3.38 -13.57 -20.37
N PRO A 394 2.71 -13.40 -21.51
CA PRO A 394 1.29 -13.03 -21.53
C PRO A 394 0.42 -14.19 -21.03
N PRO A 395 -0.48 -13.98 -20.04
CA PRO A 395 -1.38 -15.02 -19.59
C PRO A 395 -2.37 -15.40 -20.69
N GLU A 396 -2.72 -16.68 -20.80
CA GLU A 396 -3.69 -17.15 -21.78
C GLU A 396 -5.04 -16.46 -21.62
N GLY A 397 -5.75 -16.24 -22.74
CA GLY A 397 -7.06 -15.58 -22.73
C GLY A 397 -7.03 -14.07 -22.43
N THR A 398 -5.84 -13.47 -22.30
CA THR A 398 -5.71 -12.02 -22.13
C THR A 398 -5.50 -11.29 -23.44
N LEU A 399 -5.78 -9.98 -23.42
CA LEU A 399 -5.50 -9.10 -24.55
C LEU A 399 -4.03 -9.16 -24.98
N PHE A 400 -3.10 -9.26 -24.03
CA PHE A 400 -1.66 -9.36 -24.30
C PHE A 400 -1.30 -10.64 -25.07
N ALA A 401 -1.94 -11.78 -24.76
CA ALA A 401 -1.71 -13.04 -25.47
C ALA A 401 -2.21 -13.01 -26.93
N ASN A 402 -3.04 -12.03 -27.28
CA ASN A 402 -3.58 -11.85 -28.62
C ASN A 402 -2.89 -10.73 -29.41
N ARG A 403 -1.94 -10.02 -28.82
CA ARG A 403 -1.18 -8.98 -29.53
C ARG A 403 -0.38 -9.59 -30.67
N GLY A 404 -0.38 -8.93 -31.83
CA GLY A 404 0.24 -9.43 -33.04
C GLY A 404 -0.48 -10.59 -33.73
N LYS A 405 -1.61 -11.10 -33.20
CA LYS A 405 -2.41 -12.11 -33.90
C LYS A 405 -3.42 -11.45 -34.83
N ALA A 406 -3.65 -12.06 -35.99
CA ALA A 406 -4.68 -11.60 -36.93
C ALA A 406 -6.08 -11.81 -36.32
N GLN A 407 -6.90 -10.77 -36.31
CA GLN A 407 -8.27 -10.83 -35.77
C GLN A 407 -9.16 -9.73 -36.35
N LYS A 408 -10.45 -9.76 -36.02
CA LYS A 408 -11.40 -8.69 -36.36
C LYS A 408 -11.74 -7.88 -35.11
N HIS A 409 -11.74 -6.56 -35.23
CA HIS A 409 -12.13 -5.64 -34.16
C HIS A 409 -13.30 -4.79 -34.61
N LYS A 410 -14.35 -4.69 -33.78
CA LYS A 410 -15.47 -3.79 -34.05
C LYS A 410 -15.26 -2.50 -33.28
N VAL A 411 -15.10 -1.39 -33.99
CA VAL A 411 -14.82 -0.07 -33.42
C VAL A 411 -15.89 0.33 -32.42
N GLN A 412 -15.46 0.67 -31.20
CA GLN A 412 -16.31 1.11 -30.10
C GLN A 412 -16.29 2.63 -29.96
N ARG A 413 -17.25 3.16 -29.20
CA ARG A 413 -17.34 4.60 -28.94
C ARG A 413 -16.11 5.09 -28.17
N GLY A 414 -15.45 6.13 -28.67
CA GLY A 414 -14.28 6.74 -28.04
C GLY A 414 -12.94 6.17 -28.51
N GLU A 415 -12.94 5.14 -29.36
CA GLU A 415 -11.71 4.61 -29.94
C GLU A 415 -11.20 5.47 -31.10
N SER A 416 -9.88 5.51 -31.24
CA SER A 416 -9.20 6.04 -32.42
C SER A 416 -8.36 4.94 -33.06
N ILE A 417 -8.00 5.10 -34.32
CA ILE A 417 -7.16 4.12 -35.02
C ILE A 417 -5.81 3.90 -34.30
N GLY A 418 -5.28 4.94 -33.64
CA GLY A 418 -4.07 4.85 -32.84
C GLY A 418 -4.26 4.04 -31.56
N LEU A 419 -5.39 4.23 -30.86
CA LEU A 419 -5.71 3.44 -29.67
C LEU A 419 -5.86 1.95 -30.02
N ILE A 420 -6.57 1.64 -31.10
CA ILE A 420 -6.78 0.27 -31.59
C ILE A 420 -5.43 -0.35 -32.03
N ALA A 421 -4.62 0.39 -32.77
CA ALA A 421 -3.30 -0.06 -33.20
C ALA A 421 -2.41 -0.40 -31.98
N ASN A 422 -2.38 0.47 -30.97
CA ASN A 422 -1.62 0.26 -29.74
C ASN A 422 -2.11 -0.97 -28.95
N GLN A 423 -3.43 -1.11 -28.82
CA GLN A 423 -4.08 -2.24 -28.15
C GLN A 423 -3.62 -3.57 -28.76
N TYR A 424 -3.65 -3.69 -30.08
CA TYR A 424 -3.26 -4.92 -30.78
C TYR A 424 -1.76 -5.06 -31.06
N GLY A 425 -0.96 -4.05 -30.74
CA GLY A 425 0.48 -4.04 -30.98
C GLY A 425 0.86 -3.96 -32.47
N VAL A 426 0.01 -3.36 -33.31
CA VAL A 426 0.28 -3.14 -34.74
C VAL A 426 0.55 -1.65 -35.00
N SER A 427 1.19 -1.32 -36.14
CA SER A 427 1.33 0.09 -36.52
C SER A 427 0.03 0.63 -37.11
N VAL A 428 -0.22 1.92 -36.96
CA VAL A 428 -1.37 2.60 -37.59
C VAL A 428 -1.36 2.39 -39.10
N ASP A 429 -0.19 2.43 -39.73
CA ASP A 429 -0.06 2.22 -41.18
C ASP A 429 -0.37 0.78 -41.58
N ALA A 430 0.08 -0.22 -40.83
CA ALA A 430 -0.27 -1.61 -41.09
C ALA A 430 -1.78 -1.84 -40.93
N LEU A 431 -2.39 -1.26 -39.90
CA LEU A 431 -3.82 -1.33 -39.66
C LEU A 431 -4.63 -0.64 -40.78
N LYS A 432 -4.18 0.54 -41.23
CA LYS A 432 -4.80 1.26 -42.35
C LYS A 432 -4.68 0.46 -43.64
N LYS A 433 -3.50 -0.09 -43.93
CA LYS A 433 -3.24 -0.90 -45.14
C LYS A 433 -4.10 -2.16 -45.15
N ALA A 434 -4.21 -2.86 -44.03
CA ALA A 434 -5.05 -4.06 -43.90
C ALA A 434 -6.56 -3.78 -44.09
N ASN A 435 -6.98 -2.52 -43.96
CA ASN A 435 -8.38 -2.10 -44.05
C ASN A 435 -8.66 -1.13 -45.22
N ASN A 436 -7.71 -0.96 -46.13
CA ASN A 436 -7.81 -0.01 -47.25
C ASN A 436 -8.21 1.42 -46.83
N LEU A 437 -7.78 1.86 -45.65
CA LEU A 437 -8.12 3.17 -45.10
C LEU A 437 -7.15 4.24 -45.63
N LYS A 438 -7.71 5.24 -46.33
CA LYS A 438 -6.95 6.39 -46.83
C LYS A 438 -6.66 7.44 -45.75
N SER A 439 -7.49 7.51 -44.71
CA SER A 439 -7.33 8.42 -43.56
C SER A 439 -7.37 7.66 -42.23
N SER A 440 -7.13 8.36 -41.12
CA SER A 440 -7.23 7.80 -39.76
C SER A 440 -8.67 7.85 -39.20
N THR A 441 -9.64 8.27 -40.01
CA THR A 441 -11.04 8.37 -39.62
C THR A 441 -11.67 6.98 -39.60
N ILE A 442 -12.30 6.62 -38.49
CA ILE A 442 -13.02 5.36 -38.29
C ILE A 442 -14.40 5.66 -37.70
N SER A 443 -15.38 4.82 -38.01
CA SER A 443 -16.77 4.97 -37.51
C SER A 443 -17.09 3.94 -36.44
N VAL A 444 -17.89 4.32 -35.44
CA VAL A 444 -18.40 3.37 -34.44
C VAL A 444 -19.17 2.25 -35.13
N GLY A 445 -18.87 1.00 -34.76
CA GLY A 445 -19.44 -0.20 -35.36
C GLY A 445 -18.71 -0.71 -36.60
N GLN A 446 -17.76 0.05 -37.16
CA GLN A 446 -16.92 -0.38 -38.27
C GLN A 446 -16.10 -1.62 -37.88
N LEU A 447 -16.05 -2.63 -38.75
CA LEU A 447 -15.25 -3.83 -38.53
C LEU A 447 -13.86 -3.65 -39.17
N LEU A 448 -12.82 -3.66 -38.36
CA LEU A 448 -11.43 -3.58 -38.78
C LEU A 448 -10.79 -4.97 -38.76
N THR A 449 -9.99 -5.25 -39.77
CA THR A 449 -9.05 -6.37 -39.85
C THR A 449 -7.75 -5.96 -39.19
N ILE A 450 -7.44 -6.58 -38.06
CA ILE A 450 -6.16 -6.44 -37.40
C ILE A 450 -5.18 -7.42 -38.08
N PRO A 451 -4.09 -6.94 -38.70
CA PRO A 451 -3.12 -7.83 -39.33
C PRO A 451 -2.30 -8.58 -38.27
N ALA A 452 -1.83 -9.79 -38.62
CA ALA A 452 -0.80 -10.44 -37.83
C ALA A 452 0.52 -9.66 -37.91
N SER A 453 1.26 -9.62 -36.80
CA SER A 453 2.61 -9.04 -36.72
C SER A 453 3.52 -10.04 -36.01
N SER A 454 4.65 -10.36 -36.65
CA SER A 454 5.70 -11.19 -36.06
C SER A 454 6.52 -10.46 -34.99
N ALA A 455 6.44 -9.13 -34.95
CA ALA A 455 7.07 -8.28 -33.94
C ALA A 455 6.09 -7.18 -33.54
N PRO A 456 5.22 -7.43 -32.53
CA PRO A 456 4.31 -6.42 -32.02
C PRO A 456 5.08 -5.22 -31.46
N ASN A 457 4.54 -4.01 -31.63
CA ASN A 457 5.12 -2.81 -31.00
C ASN A 457 5.08 -2.96 -29.47
N PRO A 458 6.13 -2.55 -28.72
CA PRO A 458 6.09 -2.56 -27.26
C PRO A 458 4.92 -1.75 -26.71
N VAL A 459 4.29 -2.23 -25.64
CA VAL A 459 3.22 -1.51 -24.94
C VAL A 459 3.83 -0.26 -24.30
N PRO A 460 3.42 0.95 -24.72
CA PRO A 460 3.91 2.15 -24.07
C PRO A 460 3.30 2.26 -22.68
N VAL A 461 4.14 2.40 -21.65
CA VAL A 461 3.69 2.85 -20.33
C VAL A 461 3.51 4.36 -20.39
N PRO A 462 2.28 4.88 -20.28
CA PRO A 462 2.02 6.29 -20.53
C PRO A 462 2.78 7.17 -19.55
N VAL A 463 3.37 8.25 -20.09
CA VAL A 463 3.84 9.36 -19.25
C VAL A 463 2.65 10.09 -18.71
N MET A 464 2.09 9.60 -17.60
CA MET A 464 1.07 10.33 -16.86
C MET A 464 1.59 11.74 -16.60
N ALA A 465 0.85 12.73 -17.09
CA ALA A 465 1.15 14.13 -16.83
C ALA A 465 1.12 14.30 -15.31
N ASN A 466 2.29 14.60 -14.74
CA ASN A 466 2.34 14.96 -13.34
C ASN A 466 1.54 16.26 -13.20
N PRO A 467 0.58 16.36 -12.26
CA PRO A 467 0.02 17.66 -11.88
C PRO A 467 1.07 18.56 -11.21
N VAL A 468 2.28 18.03 -11.02
CA VAL A 468 3.42 18.75 -10.50
C VAL A 468 4.15 19.36 -11.69
N GLU A 469 3.81 20.60 -12.01
CA GLU A 469 4.61 21.44 -12.88
C GLU A 469 6.07 21.44 -12.37
N THR A 470 7.01 21.19 -13.27
CA THR A 470 8.45 21.17 -12.99
C THR A 470 9.15 22.21 -13.83
N GLU A 471 10.16 22.86 -13.27
CA GLU A 471 10.99 23.82 -13.99
C GLU A 471 12.46 23.39 -13.86
N THR A 472 13.20 23.45 -14.97
CA THR A 472 14.65 23.26 -14.95
C THR A 472 15.31 24.58 -14.59
N ILE A 473 15.84 24.66 -13.37
CA ILE A 473 16.62 25.81 -12.92
C ILE A 473 18.11 25.58 -13.19
N THR A 474 18.84 26.65 -13.44
CA THR A 474 20.30 26.61 -13.52
C THR A 474 20.90 27.11 -12.22
N HIS A 475 21.54 26.23 -11.46
CA HIS A 475 22.30 26.57 -10.26
C HIS A 475 23.77 26.80 -10.61
N VAL A 476 24.36 27.91 -10.16
CA VAL A 476 25.79 28.18 -10.30
C VAL A 476 26.47 27.79 -8.99
N VAL A 477 27.39 26.82 -9.03
CA VAL A 477 28.10 26.28 -7.87
C VAL A 477 28.87 27.39 -7.16
N LYS A 478 28.61 27.55 -5.85
CA LYS A 478 29.27 28.52 -4.96
C LYS A 478 30.17 27.83 -3.95
N THR A 479 30.97 28.63 -3.24
CA THR A 479 31.82 28.17 -2.16
C THR A 479 31.01 27.41 -1.10
N GLY A 480 31.42 26.18 -0.81
CA GLY A 480 30.73 25.28 0.14
C GLY A 480 29.54 24.52 -0.44
N ASP A 481 29.35 24.53 -1.76
CA ASP A 481 28.39 23.64 -2.42
C ASP A 481 28.98 22.27 -2.71
N PHE A 482 28.17 21.25 -2.46
CA PHE A 482 28.42 19.88 -2.85
C PHE A 482 27.08 19.23 -3.21
N LEU A 483 27.11 18.17 -4.02
CA LEU A 483 25.89 17.59 -4.59
C LEU A 483 24.82 17.24 -3.55
N GLY A 484 25.20 16.71 -2.38
CA GLY A 484 24.26 16.38 -1.30
C GLY A 484 23.51 17.60 -0.74
N LYS A 485 24.20 18.74 -0.59
CA LYS A 485 23.61 20.01 -0.17
C LYS A 485 22.66 20.56 -1.23
N LEU A 486 23.05 20.51 -2.50
CA LEU A 486 22.21 20.97 -3.61
C LEU A 486 20.96 20.09 -3.76
N ALA A 487 21.13 18.77 -3.72
CA ALA A 487 20.05 17.79 -3.70
C ALA A 487 19.04 18.07 -2.57
N THR A 488 19.54 18.37 -1.37
CA THR A 488 18.69 18.75 -0.24
C THR A 488 17.99 20.09 -0.47
N THR A 489 18.72 21.11 -0.95
CA THR A 489 18.20 22.47 -1.17
C THR A 489 17.07 22.48 -2.19
N TYR A 490 17.24 21.72 -3.26
CA TYR A 490 16.30 21.64 -4.38
C TYR A 490 15.30 20.51 -4.26
N LYS A 491 15.37 19.72 -3.18
CA LYS A 491 14.55 18.53 -2.94
C LYS A 491 14.53 17.60 -4.16
N VAL A 492 15.72 17.20 -4.61
CA VAL A 492 15.97 16.22 -5.66
C VAL A 492 17.03 15.22 -5.20
N SER A 493 17.27 14.14 -5.95
CA SER A 493 18.38 13.21 -5.63
C SER A 493 19.70 13.67 -6.25
N VAL A 494 20.81 13.36 -5.58
CA VAL A 494 22.16 13.53 -6.15
C VAL A 494 22.28 12.84 -7.51
N ALA A 495 21.74 11.63 -7.63
CA ALA A 495 21.71 10.89 -8.89
C ALA A 495 20.96 11.65 -10.00
N SER A 496 19.86 12.33 -9.67
CA SER A 496 19.14 13.17 -10.64
C SER A 496 20.00 14.30 -11.15
N ILE A 497 20.67 15.04 -10.25
CA ILE A 497 21.58 16.13 -10.61
C ILE A 497 22.73 15.61 -11.47
N LYS A 498 23.35 14.48 -11.09
CA LYS A 498 24.46 13.89 -11.85
C LYS A 498 24.02 13.46 -13.24
N LYS A 499 22.89 12.78 -13.36
CA LYS A 499 22.33 12.32 -14.64
C LYS A 499 21.98 13.50 -15.55
N GLU A 500 21.34 14.52 -15.01
CA GLU A 500 20.92 15.70 -15.76
C GLU A 500 22.10 16.55 -16.26
N ASN A 501 23.23 16.48 -15.56
CA ASN A 501 24.46 17.23 -15.88
C ASN A 501 25.60 16.37 -16.41
N ASN A 502 25.35 15.09 -16.70
CA ASN A 502 26.37 14.12 -17.16
C ASN A 502 27.62 14.07 -16.26
N LEU A 503 27.45 14.21 -14.94
CA LEU A 503 28.56 14.21 -13.98
C LEU A 503 29.02 12.78 -13.68
N LYS A 504 30.31 12.52 -13.92
CA LYS A 504 30.94 11.22 -13.62
C LYS A 504 31.41 11.10 -12.18
N SER A 505 31.65 12.21 -11.48
CA SER A 505 32.07 12.26 -10.07
C SER A 505 31.16 13.19 -9.25
N ASP A 506 31.41 13.25 -7.93
CA ASP A 506 30.68 14.14 -7.02
C ASP A 506 31.37 15.51 -6.85
N THR A 507 32.52 15.70 -7.51
CA THR A 507 33.32 16.91 -7.46
C THR A 507 32.64 18.02 -8.26
N LEU A 508 32.42 19.17 -7.63
CA LEU A 508 31.88 20.36 -8.25
C LEU A 508 32.96 21.43 -8.38
N VAL A 509 32.98 22.13 -9.53
CA VAL A 509 33.89 23.24 -9.77
C VAL A 509 33.18 24.55 -9.45
N LEU A 510 33.85 25.49 -8.77
CA LEU A 510 33.28 26.81 -8.51
C LEU A 510 32.88 27.50 -9.83
N GLY A 511 31.68 28.06 -9.87
CA GLY A 511 31.11 28.68 -11.07
C GLY A 511 30.48 27.70 -12.07
N GLN A 512 30.59 26.38 -11.85
CA GLN A 512 29.94 25.37 -12.69
C GLN A 512 28.42 25.57 -12.70
N LYS A 513 27.82 25.51 -13.89
CA LYS A 513 26.37 25.59 -14.07
C LYS A 513 25.77 24.19 -14.05
N LEU A 514 24.89 23.93 -13.09
CA LEU A 514 24.14 22.69 -12.96
C LEU A 514 22.67 22.94 -13.31
N LYS A 515 22.15 22.18 -14.28
CA LYS A 515 20.72 22.05 -14.57
C LYS A 515 20.08 21.17 -13.50
N ILE A 516 19.07 21.67 -12.83
CA ILE A 516 18.38 20.93 -11.77
C ILE A 516 16.88 21.05 -12.04
N THR A 517 16.25 19.96 -12.42
CA THR A 517 14.79 19.92 -12.58
C THR A 517 14.13 19.80 -11.22
N VAL A 518 13.42 20.87 -10.81
CA VAL A 518 12.72 20.96 -9.53
C VAL A 518 11.21 20.98 -9.74
N SER A 519 10.48 20.49 -8.74
CA SER A 519 9.03 20.73 -8.67
C SER A 519 8.76 22.20 -8.37
N LEU A 520 7.78 22.84 -9.02
CA LEU A 520 7.45 24.26 -8.78
C LEU A 520 7.18 24.57 -7.30
N LYS A 521 6.50 23.67 -6.59
CA LYS A 521 6.28 23.79 -5.13
C LYS A 521 7.54 23.63 -4.28
N ASP A 522 8.59 23.03 -4.84
CA ASP A 522 9.86 22.73 -4.17
C ASP A 522 10.98 23.67 -4.61
N LYS A 523 10.71 24.59 -5.55
CA LYS A 523 11.62 25.68 -5.88
C LYS A 523 11.90 26.50 -4.61
N PRO A 524 13.18 26.81 -4.31
CA PRO A 524 13.52 27.53 -3.10
C PRO A 524 12.74 28.84 -3.01
N LEU A 525 12.05 29.03 -1.90
CA LEU A 525 11.27 30.23 -1.68
C LEU A 525 12.19 31.45 -1.75
N ARG A 526 11.84 32.39 -2.62
CA ARG A 526 12.58 33.65 -2.76
C ARG A 526 12.36 34.44 -1.46
N LYS A 527 13.39 35.13 -0.96
CA LYS A 527 13.24 36.07 0.15
C LYS A 527 13.38 37.50 -0.37
N HIS A 528 12.51 38.39 0.08
CA HIS A 528 12.54 39.80 -0.24
C HIS A 528 12.65 40.61 1.05
N LYS A 529 13.54 41.61 1.09
CA LYS A 529 13.69 42.51 2.24
C LYS A 529 12.99 43.83 1.91
N VAL A 530 11.92 44.12 2.63
CA VAL A 530 11.07 45.30 2.39
C VAL A 530 11.89 46.58 2.47
N GLN A 531 11.80 47.40 1.44
CA GLN A 531 12.42 48.71 1.31
C GLN A 531 11.43 49.83 1.64
N ARG A 532 11.97 51.04 1.87
CA ARG A 532 11.14 52.21 2.17
C ARG A 532 10.20 52.50 1.00
N GLY A 533 8.89 52.54 1.27
CA GLY A 533 7.85 52.83 0.28
C GLY A 533 7.34 51.63 -0.51
N GLU A 534 7.73 50.40 -0.14
CA GLU A 534 7.14 49.18 -0.70
C GLU A 534 5.88 48.74 0.07
N PHE A 535 4.94 48.15 -0.67
CA PHE A 535 3.70 47.58 -0.15
C PHE A 535 3.42 46.27 -0.90
N LEU A 536 2.57 45.40 -0.32
CA LEU A 536 2.44 44.01 -0.76
C LEU A 536 2.11 43.85 -2.25
N SER A 537 1.23 44.66 -2.84
CA SER A 537 0.91 44.55 -4.26
C SER A 537 2.09 44.90 -5.17
N LYS A 538 2.87 45.95 -4.85
CA LYS A 538 4.09 46.28 -5.59
C LYS A 538 5.10 45.14 -5.58
N ILE A 539 5.25 44.47 -4.43
CA ILE A 539 6.12 43.29 -4.28
C ILE A 539 5.54 42.11 -5.06
N ALA A 540 4.23 41.86 -4.95
CA ALA A 540 3.53 40.81 -5.67
C ALA A 540 3.70 40.92 -7.19
N ASP A 541 3.56 42.14 -7.73
CA ASP A 541 3.75 42.45 -9.14
C ASP A 541 5.20 42.23 -9.59
N GLN A 542 6.17 42.70 -8.78
CA GLN A 542 7.60 42.49 -9.06
C GLN A 542 7.95 41.00 -9.21
N TYR A 543 7.32 40.15 -8.41
CA TYR A 543 7.61 38.71 -8.40
C TYR A 543 6.60 37.86 -9.20
N ASN A 544 5.62 38.50 -9.83
CA ASN A 544 4.52 37.89 -10.58
C ASN A 544 3.76 36.81 -9.78
N VAL A 545 3.36 37.15 -8.56
CA VAL A 545 2.57 36.30 -7.64
C VAL A 545 1.37 37.07 -7.11
N SER A 546 0.40 36.41 -6.47
CA SER A 546 -0.73 37.11 -5.85
C SER A 546 -0.36 37.67 -4.46
N VAL A 547 -0.97 38.80 -4.08
CA VAL A 547 -0.84 39.37 -2.73
C VAL A 547 -1.23 38.34 -1.66
N ASP A 548 -2.32 37.61 -1.89
CA ASP A 548 -2.82 36.57 -0.98
C ASP A 548 -1.79 35.46 -0.76
N SER A 549 -1.06 35.07 -1.81
CA SER A 549 -0.02 34.05 -1.68
C SER A 549 1.13 34.54 -0.79
N ILE A 550 1.54 35.80 -0.90
CA ILE A 550 2.56 36.39 0.00
C ILE A 550 2.01 36.47 1.42
N ARG A 551 0.74 36.86 1.60
CA ARG A 551 0.10 36.95 2.92
C ARG A 551 0.09 35.60 3.64
N GLN A 552 -0.36 34.55 2.96
CA GLN A 552 -0.41 33.19 3.49
C GLN A 552 1.00 32.64 3.79
N ALA A 553 1.95 32.82 2.87
CA ALA A 553 3.32 32.33 3.03
C ALA A 553 4.05 32.94 4.23
N ASN A 554 3.66 34.16 4.64
CA ASN A 554 4.27 34.91 5.73
C ASN A 554 3.40 35.03 6.97
N GLN A 555 2.22 34.39 6.98
CA GLN A 555 1.23 34.47 8.07
C GLN A 555 0.90 35.93 8.45
N LEU A 556 0.87 36.83 7.47
CA LEU A 556 0.60 38.24 7.71
C LEU A 556 -0.88 38.45 8.07
N ARG A 557 -1.13 39.17 9.16
CA ARG A 557 -2.49 39.52 9.60
C ARG A 557 -3.02 40.80 8.95
N SER A 558 -2.16 41.56 8.27
CA SER A 558 -2.50 42.78 7.53
C SER A 558 -1.47 43.05 6.43
N ASP A 559 -1.74 44.04 5.59
CA ASP A 559 -0.86 44.45 4.49
C ASP A 559 0.20 45.49 4.91
N GLN A 560 0.27 45.82 6.21
CA GLN A 560 1.33 46.70 6.74
C GLN A 560 2.67 45.97 6.77
N LEU A 561 3.69 46.61 6.18
CA LEU A 561 5.05 46.09 6.11
C LEU A 561 6.03 47.03 6.81
N LEU A 562 6.99 46.46 7.56
CA LEU A 562 8.07 47.22 8.19
C LEU A 562 9.28 47.26 7.28
N VAL A 563 9.92 48.43 7.16
CA VAL A 563 11.19 48.54 6.42
C VAL A 563 12.21 47.60 7.05
N GLY A 564 12.82 46.75 6.23
CA GLY A 564 13.77 45.73 6.64
C GLY A 564 13.16 44.37 6.98
N GLN A 565 11.82 44.23 7.02
CA GLN A 565 11.13 42.96 7.18
C GLN A 565 11.48 41.99 6.06
N GLN A 566 11.73 40.73 6.39
CA GLN A 566 11.94 39.67 5.40
C GLN A 566 10.60 39.00 5.08
N LEU A 567 10.24 39.01 3.80
CA LEU A 567 9.09 38.29 3.26
C LEU A 567 9.54 37.07 2.47
N ILE A 568 8.88 35.94 2.71
CA ILE A 568 8.88 34.74 1.89
C ILE A 568 8.00 35.02 0.67
N ILE A 569 8.60 35.01 -0.50
CA ILE A 569 7.88 35.17 -1.76
C ILE A 569 7.63 33.76 -2.31
N PRO A 570 6.35 33.32 -2.40
CA PRO A 570 6.01 32.02 -2.94
C PRO A 570 6.36 31.91 -4.43
N ASN A 571 6.36 30.68 -4.93
CA ASN A 571 6.43 30.44 -6.36
C ASN A 571 5.02 30.64 -6.96
N LYS A 572 4.97 30.95 -8.26
CA LYS A 572 3.70 31.11 -9.00
C LYS A 572 2.92 29.81 -9.04
#